data_AF-A0A972V0G2-F1
#
_entry.id   AF-A0A972V0G2-F1
#
_cell.length_a   1.000
_cell.length_b   1.000
_cell.length_c   1.000
_cell.angle_alpha   90.00
_cell.angle_beta   90.00
_cell.angle_gamma   90.00
#
_symmetry.space_group_name_H-M   'P 1'
#
loop_
_entity.id
_entity.type
_entity.pdbx_description
1 polymer ?
#
loop_
_entity_poly.entity_id
_entity_poly.type
_entity_poly.pdbx_seq_one_letter_code
_entity_poly.pdbx_strand_id
1 'polypeptide(L)'
;MASITWEFVALIITGVLALMGTLASLIYKQGNIDGKIIAVSDKVDVVDYKVEKLSDKFDNFLMRPWAEGQSPVKLTKLGVDIYAKEQIKKFVAEKFDEILSRLNDAKPISAYGAQEQLFDIVNSYKNDKEYKVILENEAFKAGQHIDILLKVIAIGMRDEVFNQLHFNVDHIDETNPNQTE
;
A
#
# COMPACT_ATOMS: atom_id res chain seq x y z
N MET A 1 4.16 -10.97 -77.01
CA MET A 1 3.99 -11.61 -75.68
C MET A 1 5.39 -11.82 -75.13
N ALA A 2 5.75 -11.15 -74.02
CA ALA A 2 7.06 -11.37 -73.39
C ALA A 2 6.99 -12.68 -72.58
N SER A 3 7.85 -13.65 -72.91
CA SER A 3 7.97 -14.90 -72.17
C SER A 3 8.74 -14.63 -70.87
N ILE A 4 8.09 -14.83 -69.72
CA ILE A 4 8.76 -14.81 -68.42
C ILE A 4 9.79 -15.93 -68.42
N THR A 5 11.07 -15.57 -68.30
CA THR A 5 12.16 -16.54 -68.25
C THR A 5 12.23 -17.17 -66.85
N TRP A 6 12.64 -18.43 -66.79
CA TRP A 6 12.79 -19.17 -65.53
C TRP A 6 13.74 -18.47 -64.54
N GLU A 7 14.72 -17.72 -65.06
CA GLU A 7 15.65 -16.91 -64.26
C GLU A 7 14.94 -15.79 -63.49
N PHE A 8 13.93 -15.14 -64.09
CA PHE A 8 13.11 -14.14 -63.41
C PHE A 8 12.25 -14.75 -62.30
N VAL A 9 11.72 -15.96 -62.51
CA VAL A 9 10.96 -16.69 -61.49
C VAL A 9 11.86 -17.10 -60.33
N ALA A 10 13.08 -17.58 -60.60
CA ALA A 10 14.05 -17.95 -59.58
C ALA A 10 14.49 -16.75 -58.71
N LEU A 11 14.68 -15.57 -59.32
CA LEU A 11 15.01 -14.33 -58.60
C LEU A 11 13.90 -13.90 -57.63
N ILE A 12 12.63 -13.98 -58.08
CA ILE A 12 11.47 -13.64 -57.24
C ILE A 12 11.37 -14.62 -56.06
N ILE A 13 11.50 -15.92 -56.30
CA ILE A 13 11.41 -16.96 -55.25
C ILE A 13 12.52 -16.78 -54.21
N THR A 14 13.76 -16.54 -54.65
CA THR A 14 14.91 -16.36 -53.75
C THR A 14 14.74 -15.10 -52.89
N GLY A 15 14.23 -14.01 -53.47
CA GLY A 15 13.92 -12.78 -52.74
C GLY A 15 12.84 -12.98 -51.68
N VAL A 16 11.77 -13.72 -52.01
CA VAL A 16 10.68 -14.04 -51.06
C VAL A 16 11.17 -14.90 -49.90
N LEU A 17 12.02 -15.90 -50.16
CA LEU A 17 12.58 -16.76 -49.10
C LEU A 17 13.51 -16.00 -48.14
N ALA A 18 14.34 -15.10 -48.66
CA ALA A 18 15.20 -14.26 -47.84
C ALA A 18 14.40 -13.33 -46.90
N LEU A 19 13.29 -12.76 -47.40
CA LEU A 19 12.39 -11.93 -46.60
C LEU A 19 11.65 -12.75 -45.53
N MET A 20 11.20 -13.96 -45.84
CA MET A 20 10.56 -14.82 -44.83
C MET A 20 11.54 -15.24 -43.73
N GLY A 21 12.81 -15.53 -44.07
CA GLY A 21 13.84 -15.86 -43.10
C GLY A 21 14.16 -14.71 -42.14
N THR A 22 14.24 -13.47 -42.65
CA THR A 22 14.46 -12.28 -41.80
C THR A 22 13.25 -11.98 -40.91
N LEU A 23 12.03 -12.10 -41.43
CA LEU A 23 10.80 -11.98 -40.63
C LEU A 23 10.72 -13.03 -39.52
N ALA A 24 11.00 -14.30 -39.81
CA ALA A 24 11.01 -15.37 -38.81
C ALA A 24 12.07 -15.13 -37.72
N SER A 25 13.25 -14.62 -38.09
CA SER A 25 14.31 -14.27 -37.13
C SER A 25 13.90 -13.11 -36.21
N LEU A 26 13.21 -12.11 -36.74
CA LEU A 26 12.70 -10.98 -35.96
C LEU A 26 11.59 -11.43 -34.99
N ILE A 27 10.64 -12.26 -35.45
CA ILE A 27 9.57 -12.82 -34.61
C ILE A 27 10.17 -13.68 -33.48
N TYR A 28 11.16 -14.52 -33.78
CA TYR A 28 11.83 -15.35 -32.77
C TYR A 28 12.59 -14.50 -31.73
N LYS A 29 13.27 -13.44 -32.17
CA LYS A 29 13.95 -12.50 -31.25
C LYS A 29 12.94 -11.75 -30.38
N GLN A 30 11.81 -11.32 -30.94
CA GLN A 30 10.78 -10.59 -30.21
C GLN A 30 10.14 -11.47 -29.13
N GLY A 31 9.74 -12.70 -29.46
CA GLY A 31 9.17 -13.64 -28.47
C GLY A 31 10.13 -13.99 -27.32
N ASN A 32 11.45 -14.03 -27.59
CA ASN A 32 12.46 -14.30 -26.56
C ASN A 32 12.76 -13.07 -25.68
N ILE A 33 12.51 -11.86 -26.18
CA ILE A 33 12.57 -10.62 -25.41
C ILE A 33 11.31 -10.48 -24.54
N ASP A 34 10.13 -10.72 -25.12
CA ASP A 34 8.85 -10.68 -24.40
C ASP A 34 8.84 -11.69 -23.24
N GLY A 35 9.30 -12.93 -23.47
CA GLY A 35 9.42 -13.94 -22.41
C GLY A 35 10.40 -13.56 -21.28
N LYS A 36 11.48 -12.84 -21.59
CA LYS A 36 12.42 -12.32 -20.58
C LYS A 36 11.86 -11.14 -19.80
N ILE A 37 11.09 -10.27 -20.45
CA ILE A 37 10.43 -9.12 -19.80
C ILE A 37 9.35 -9.62 -18.83
N ILE A 38 8.53 -10.61 -19.24
CA ILE A 38 7.53 -11.23 -18.36
C ILE A 38 8.19 -11.87 -17.13
N ALA A 39 9.27 -12.63 -17.33
CA ALA A 39 10.00 -13.26 -16.22
C ALA A 39 10.72 -12.27 -15.27
N VAL A 40 11.01 -11.05 -15.74
CA VAL A 40 11.53 -9.96 -14.88
C VAL A 40 10.39 -9.27 -14.15
N SER A 41 9.25 -9.03 -14.81
CA SER A 41 8.03 -8.49 -14.18
C SER A 41 7.59 -9.36 -13.01
N ASP A 42 7.43 -10.67 -13.24
CA ASP A 42 7.00 -11.61 -12.19
C ASP A 42 7.96 -11.63 -11.00
N LYS A 43 9.26 -11.45 -11.24
CA LYS A 43 10.27 -11.40 -10.16
C LYS A 43 10.25 -10.08 -9.40
N VAL A 44 9.99 -8.96 -10.09
CA VAL A 44 9.82 -7.66 -9.46
C VAL A 44 8.57 -7.67 -8.58
N ASP A 45 7.44 -8.19 -9.08
CA ASP A 45 6.20 -8.30 -8.33
C ASP A 45 6.36 -9.16 -7.05
N VAL A 46 7.11 -10.26 -7.15
CA VAL A 46 7.43 -11.12 -5.99
C VAL A 46 8.37 -10.44 -4.98
N VAL A 47 9.26 -9.57 -5.44
CA VAL A 47 10.14 -8.80 -4.56
C VAL A 47 9.36 -7.69 -3.86
N ASP A 48 8.51 -6.96 -4.59
CA ASP A 48 7.66 -5.90 -4.03
C ASP A 48 6.72 -6.47 -2.96
N TYR A 49 6.04 -7.59 -3.25
CA TYR A 49 5.20 -8.29 -2.27
C TYR A 49 5.96 -8.72 -1.01
N LYS A 50 7.20 -9.19 -1.16
CA LYS A 50 8.03 -9.59 -0.02
C LYS A 50 8.50 -8.41 0.82
N VAL A 51 8.81 -7.29 0.18
CA VAL A 51 9.23 -6.05 0.84
C VAL A 51 8.06 -5.45 1.62
N GLU A 52 6.87 -5.39 1.02
CA GLU A 52 5.62 -4.95 1.67
C GLU A 52 5.32 -5.81 2.91
N LYS A 53 5.31 -7.14 2.76
CA LYS A 53 5.08 -8.07 3.88
C LYS A 53 6.13 -8.01 4.98
N LEU A 54 7.37 -7.61 4.66
CA LEU A 54 8.42 -7.38 5.66
C LEU A 54 8.22 -6.05 6.37
N SER A 55 7.81 -5.01 5.65
CA SER A 55 7.44 -3.71 6.21
C SER A 55 6.31 -3.87 7.23
N ASP A 56 5.24 -4.56 6.86
CA ASP A 56 4.09 -4.80 7.74
C ASP A 56 4.49 -5.57 9.00
N LYS A 57 5.34 -6.60 8.87
CA LYS A 57 5.83 -7.37 10.01
C LYS A 57 6.72 -6.55 10.94
N PHE A 58 7.55 -5.67 10.37
CA PHE A 58 8.43 -4.82 11.14
C PHE A 58 7.65 -3.72 11.87
N ASP A 59 6.69 -3.10 11.20
CA ASP A 59 5.77 -2.13 11.81
C ASP A 59 4.93 -2.76 12.91
N ASN A 60 4.39 -3.96 12.68
CA ASN A 60 3.68 -4.71 13.71
C ASN A 60 4.58 -5.08 14.89
N PHE A 61 5.85 -5.42 14.65
CA PHE A 61 6.81 -5.70 15.72
C PHE A 61 7.09 -4.46 16.59
N LEU A 62 7.30 -3.30 15.98
CA LEU A 62 7.49 -2.03 16.71
C LEU A 62 6.22 -1.60 17.47
N MET A 63 5.06 -2.02 17.00
CA MET A 63 3.77 -1.72 17.63
C MET A 63 3.37 -2.63 18.79
N ARG A 64 3.97 -3.81 18.94
CA ARG A 64 3.62 -4.77 20.01
C ARG A 64 3.54 -4.20 21.43
N PRO A 65 4.39 -3.24 21.85
CA PRO A 65 4.27 -2.66 23.18
C PRO A 65 3.01 -1.79 23.35
N TRP A 66 2.43 -1.33 22.25
CA TRP A 66 1.43 -0.25 22.19
C TRP A 66 0.09 -0.69 21.61
N ALA A 67 0.04 -1.77 20.84
CA ALA A 67 -1.18 -2.32 20.25
C ALA A 67 -1.20 -3.85 20.20
N GLU A 68 -2.39 -4.43 20.31
CA GLU A 68 -2.68 -5.87 20.28
C GLU A 68 -3.16 -6.32 18.88
N GLY A 69 -2.72 -7.50 18.42
CA GLY A 69 -3.17 -8.14 17.17
C GLY A 69 -2.12 -8.25 16.07
N GLN A 70 -2.47 -8.92 14.95
CA GLN A 70 -1.66 -8.97 13.72
C GLN A 70 -1.88 -7.75 12.82
N SER A 71 -3.05 -7.12 12.92
CA SER A 71 -3.26 -5.71 12.62
C SER A 71 -3.46 -5.04 13.98
N PRO A 72 -2.91 -3.85 14.26
CA PRO A 72 -3.05 -3.23 15.56
C PRO A 72 -4.51 -2.79 15.79
N VAL A 73 -5.32 -3.70 16.34
CA VAL A 73 -6.77 -3.51 16.48
C VAL A 73 -7.10 -2.76 17.76
N LYS A 74 -6.30 -2.88 18.82
CA LYS A 74 -6.57 -2.20 20.09
C LYS A 74 -5.28 -1.72 20.72
N LEU A 75 -5.34 -0.58 21.42
CA LEU A 75 -4.19 -0.11 22.21
C LEU A 75 -3.96 -1.03 23.41
N THR A 76 -2.68 -1.29 23.72
CA THR A 76 -2.28 -1.88 25.01
C THR A 76 -2.43 -0.83 26.11
N LYS A 77 -2.25 -1.24 27.38
CA LYS A 77 -2.27 -0.31 28.52
C LYS A 77 -1.32 0.89 28.33
N LEU A 78 -0.11 0.64 27.82
CA LEU A 78 0.87 1.69 27.55
C LEU A 78 0.41 2.62 26.41
N GLY A 79 -0.22 2.07 25.37
CA GLY A 79 -0.80 2.86 24.28
C GLY A 79 -1.93 3.77 24.77
N VAL A 80 -2.81 3.25 25.63
CA VAL A 80 -3.88 4.01 26.28
C VAL A 80 -3.31 5.14 27.13
N ASP A 81 -2.25 4.88 27.92
CA ASP A 81 -1.62 5.90 28.76
C ASP A 81 -1.02 7.05 27.93
N ILE A 82 -0.42 6.75 26.77
CA ILE A 82 0.07 7.78 25.84
C ILE A 82 -1.09 8.56 25.22
N TYR A 83 -2.11 7.86 24.72
CA TYR A 83 -3.28 8.50 24.11
C TYR A 83 -4.04 9.38 25.12
N ALA A 84 -3.99 9.02 26.41
CA ALA A 84 -4.63 9.78 27.48
C ALA A 84 -3.94 11.10 27.83
N LYS A 85 -2.72 11.35 27.32
CA LYS A 85 -1.99 12.60 27.60
C LYS A 85 -2.74 13.82 27.11
N GLU A 86 -2.75 14.87 27.93
CA GLU A 86 -3.52 16.10 27.66
C GLU A 86 -3.20 16.73 26.30
N GLN A 87 -1.93 16.80 25.92
CA GLN A 87 -1.52 17.39 24.63
C GLN A 87 -2.01 16.57 23.43
N ILE A 88 -2.03 15.24 23.57
CA ILE A 88 -2.54 14.34 22.54
C ILE A 88 -4.06 14.46 22.45
N LYS A 89 -4.76 14.50 23.58
CA LYS A 89 -6.22 14.72 23.60
C LYS A 89 -6.62 16.07 23.01
N LYS A 90 -5.86 17.14 23.27
CA LYS A 90 -6.08 18.46 22.66
C LYS A 90 -5.93 18.40 21.14
N PHE A 91 -4.82 17.83 20.66
CA PHE A 91 -4.61 17.62 19.23
C PHE A 91 -5.76 16.85 18.59
N VAL A 92 -6.17 15.72 19.18
CA VAL A 92 -7.28 14.91 18.66
C VAL A 92 -8.57 15.72 18.66
N ALA A 93 -8.92 16.41 19.74
CA ALA A 93 -10.14 17.19 19.81
C ALA A 93 -10.18 18.34 18.80
N GLU A 94 -9.05 19.02 18.58
CA GLU A 94 -8.94 20.12 17.60
C GLU A 94 -9.03 19.64 16.16
N LYS A 95 -8.50 18.44 15.87
CA LYS A 95 -8.43 17.90 14.51
C LYS A 95 -9.49 16.85 14.19
N PHE A 96 -10.32 16.47 15.16
CA PHE A 96 -11.29 15.39 14.99
C PHE A 96 -12.22 15.63 13.79
N ASP A 97 -12.87 16.80 13.72
CA ASP A 97 -13.80 17.13 12.65
C ASP A 97 -13.11 17.21 11.28
N GLU A 98 -11.89 17.73 11.23
CA GLU A 98 -11.07 17.81 10.02
C GLU A 98 -10.71 16.40 9.51
N ILE A 99 -10.26 15.53 10.42
CA ILE A 99 -9.93 14.13 10.12
C ILE A 99 -11.16 13.39 9.63
N LEU A 100 -12.31 13.56 10.29
CA LEU A 100 -13.57 12.94 9.91
C LEU A 100 -14.05 13.41 8.53
N SER A 101 -13.93 14.71 8.23
CA SER A 101 -14.26 15.26 6.91
C SER A 101 -13.37 14.65 5.82
N ARG A 102 -12.04 14.63 6.04
CA ARG A 102 -11.09 14.05 5.06
C ARG A 102 -11.34 12.57 4.82
N LEU A 103 -11.72 11.82 5.86
CA LEU A 103 -12.01 10.40 5.74
C LEU A 103 -13.35 10.15 5.02
N ASN A 104 -14.36 11.00 5.25
CA ASN A 104 -15.60 10.99 4.46
C ASN A 104 -15.35 11.28 2.97
N ASP A 105 -14.50 12.27 2.68
CA ASP A 105 -14.16 12.64 1.30
C ASP A 105 -13.42 11.52 0.56
N ALA A 106 -12.60 10.76 1.30
CA ALA A 106 -11.85 9.63 0.78
C ALA A 106 -12.71 8.39 0.49
N LYS A 107 -13.97 8.36 0.94
CA LYS A 107 -14.98 7.31 0.69
C LYS A 107 -14.40 5.88 0.79
N PRO A 108 -13.88 5.47 1.95
CA PRO A 108 -13.32 4.13 2.11
C PRO A 108 -14.39 3.07 1.87
N ILE A 109 -14.02 2.02 1.12
CA ILE A 109 -14.92 0.94 0.69
C ILE A 109 -15.11 -0.10 1.81
N SER A 110 -14.14 -0.22 2.72
CA SER A 110 -14.15 -1.16 3.83
C SER A 110 -13.56 -0.53 5.09
N ALA A 111 -13.83 -1.12 6.25
CA ALA A 111 -13.26 -0.69 7.52
C ALA A 111 -11.73 -0.82 7.57
N TYR A 112 -11.15 -1.80 6.87
CA TYR A 112 -9.69 -1.89 6.69
C TYR A 112 -9.16 -0.70 5.89
N GLY A 113 -9.79 -0.38 4.75
CA GLY A 113 -9.42 0.80 3.96
C GLY A 113 -9.62 2.12 4.71
N ALA A 114 -10.66 2.22 5.54
CA ALA A 114 -10.87 3.37 6.42
C ALA A 114 -9.74 3.49 7.46
N GLN A 115 -9.22 2.37 7.97
CA GLN A 115 -8.11 2.38 8.92
C GLN A 115 -6.80 2.83 8.27
N GLU A 116 -6.48 2.33 7.07
CA GLU A 116 -5.30 2.78 6.32
C GLU A 116 -5.37 4.27 5.99
N GLN A 117 -6.52 4.74 5.51
CA GLN A 117 -6.74 6.16 5.24
C GLN A 117 -6.64 7.01 6.51
N LEU A 118 -7.15 6.52 7.65
CA LEU A 118 -7.00 7.19 8.95
C LEU A 118 -5.52 7.30 9.34
N PHE A 119 -4.72 6.25 9.13
CA PHE A 119 -3.28 6.29 9.37
C PHE A 119 -2.60 7.33 8.48
N ASP A 120 -2.92 7.38 7.19
CA ASP A 120 -2.35 8.35 6.26
C ASP A 120 -2.72 9.80 6.61
N ILE A 121 -3.98 10.04 6.96
CA ILE A 121 -4.47 11.36 7.36
C ILE A 121 -3.73 11.81 8.63
N VAL A 122 -3.69 10.97 9.66
CA VAL A 122 -3.01 11.31 10.92
C VAL A 122 -1.50 11.49 10.71
N ASN A 123 -0.88 10.64 9.89
CA ASN A 123 0.54 10.74 9.56
C ASN A 123 0.89 12.04 8.80
N SER A 124 -0.06 12.63 8.07
CA SER A 124 0.17 13.91 7.39
C SER A 124 0.50 15.06 8.35
N TYR A 125 0.05 14.99 9.61
CA TYR A 125 0.36 16.00 10.64
C TYR A 125 1.81 15.93 11.16
N LYS A 126 2.57 14.88 10.81
CA LYS A 126 4.01 14.80 11.11
C LYS A 126 4.79 16.03 10.63
N ASN A 127 4.37 16.60 9.50
CA ASN A 127 5.03 17.74 8.87
C ASN A 127 4.28 19.06 9.07
N ASP A 128 3.21 19.06 9.85
CA ASP A 128 2.42 20.26 10.13
C ASP A 128 3.21 21.22 11.02
N LYS A 129 3.34 22.49 10.61
CA LYS A 129 4.18 23.46 11.31
C LYS A 129 3.71 23.76 12.74
N GLU A 130 2.42 23.65 12.99
CA GLU A 130 1.80 23.95 14.29
C GLU A 130 1.97 22.77 15.25
N TYR A 131 1.73 21.55 14.77
CA TYR A 131 1.66 20.37 15.63
C TYR A 131 2.95 19.54 15.66
N LYS A 132 3.84 19.69 14.68
CA LYS A 132 5.07 18.90 14.59
C LYS A 132 5.88 18.95 15.89
N VAL A 133 6.13 20.15 16.42
CA VAL A 133 6.95 20.31 17.64
C VAL A 133 6.28 19.65 18.85
N ILE A 134 4.95 19.75 18.95
CA ILE A 134 4.19 19.16 20.06
C ILE A 134 4.26 17.63 19.99
N LEU A 135 4.02 17.07 18.80
CA LEU A 135 4.01 15.63 18.55
C LEU A 135 5.41 15.02 18.69
N GLU A 136 6.45 15.69 18.17
CA GLU A 136 7.85 15.26 18.33
C GLU A 136 8.26 15.24 19.82
N ASN A 137 7.87 16.27 20.58
CA ASN A 137 8.15 16.33 22.01
C ASN A 137 7.45 15.21 22.79
N GLU A 138 6.19 14.91 22.47
CA GLU A 138 5.47 13.83 23.14
C GLU A 138 5.99 12.45 22.75
N ALA A 139 6.42 12.27 21.50
CA ALA A 139 7.09 11.05 21.04
C ALA A 139 8.43 10.86 21.76
N PHE A 140 9.22 11.93 21.89
CA PHE A 140 10.48 11.93 22.62
C PHE A 140 10.30 11.57 24.11
N LYS A 141 9.30 12.16 24.78
CA LYS A 141 8.96 11.83 26.18
C LYS A 141 8.53 10.37 26.35
N ALA A 142 7.90 9.79 25.33
CA ALA A 142 7.53 8.38 25.29
C ALA A 142 8.72 7.46 24.93
N GLY A 143 9.87 8.01 24.55
CA GLY A 143 11.03 7.25 24.09
C GLY A 143 10.78 6.55 22.75
N GLN A 144 9.94 7.13 21.89
CA GLN A 144 9.51 6.51 20.63
C GLN A 144 9.68 7.47 19.45
N HIS A 145 9.64 6.89 18.24
CA HIS A 145 9.57 7.67 17.01
C HIS A 145 8.18 8.28 16.82
N ILE A 146 8.11 9.46 16.19
CA ILE A 146 6.84 10.15 15.94
C ILE A 146 5.84 9.30 15.15
N ASP A 147 6.33 8.45 14.24
CA ASP A 147 5.46 7.57 13.43
C ASP A 147 4.70 6.55 14.30
N ILE A 148 5.33 6.07 15.38
CA ILE A 148 4.68 5.15 16.34
C ILE A 148 3.62 5.92 17.14
N LEU A 149 3.94 7.13 17.59
CA LEU A 149 2.98 7.98 18.30
C LEU A 149 1.74 8.27 17.42
N LEU A 150 1.95 8.66 16.17
CA LEU A 150 0.85 9.00 15.25
C LEU A 150 -0.06 7.80 14.98
N LYS A 151 0.51 6.61 14.80
CA LYS A 151 -0.28 5.39 14.69
C LYS A 151 -1.03 5.06 15.99
N VAL A 152 -0.44 5.28 17.17
CA VAL A 152 -1.16 5.13 18.47
C VAL A 152 -2.33 6.10 18.57
N ILE A 153 -2.16 7.35 18.13
CA ILE A 153 -3.24 8.34 18.07
C ILE A 153 -4.37 7.86 17.18
N ALA A 154 -4.03 7.41 15.97
CA ALA A 154 -5.00 6.93 15.01
C ALA A 154 -5.79 5.72 15.52
N ILE A 155 -5.12 4.74 16.16
CA ILE A 155 -5.81 3.60 16.78
C ILE A 155 -6.71 4.07 17.94
N GLY A 156 -6.24 5.00 18.76
CA GLY A 156 -6.99 5.53 19.91
C GLY A 156 -8.26 6.27 19.53
N MET A 157 -8.28 6.97 18.39
CA MET A 157 -9.46 7.67 17.88
C MET A 157 -10.32 6.84 16.92
N ARG A 158 -9.82 5.67 16.47
CA ARG A 158 -10.48 4.86 15.44
C ARG A 158 -11.93 4.54 15.78
N ASP A 159 -12.18 4.06 17.00
CA ASP A 159 -13.52 3.61 17.38
C ASP A 159 -14.52 4.78 17.36
N GLU A 160 -14.10 5.97 17.79
CA GLU A 160 -14.92 7.19 17.75
C GLU A 160 -15.19 7.64 16.31
N VAL A 161 -14.17 7.62 15.45
CA VAL A 161 -14.30 7.95 14.02
C VAL A 161 -15.19 6.96 13.29
N PHE A 162 -15.02 5.65 13.53
CA PHE A 162 -15.77 4.60 12.82
C PHE A 162 -17.24 4.59 13.24
N ASN A 163 -17.52 4.88 14.52
CA ASN A 163 -18.89 5.09 14.99
C ASN A 163 -19.58 6.25 14.26
N GLN A 164 -18.87 7.36 14.01
CA GLN A 164 -19.40 8.52 13.29
C GLN A 164 -19.59 8.25 11.78
N LEU A 165 -18.75 7.40 11.20
CA LEU A 165 -18.84 7.00 9.79
C LEU A 165 -19.87 5.88 9.55
N HIS A 166 -20.54 5.41 10.60
CA HIS A 166 -21.43 4.25 10.54
C HIS A 166 -20.76 2.99 9.96
N PHE A 167 -19.44 2.88 10.08
CA PHE A 167 -18.74 1.64 9.77
C PHE A 167 -19.06 0.62 10.86
N ASN A 168 -19.75 -0.45 10.48
CA ASN A 168 -20.06 -1.52 11.41
C ASN A 168 -18.78 -2.34 11.67
N VAL A 169 -18.17 -2.12 12.84
CA VAL A 169 -16.91 -2.75 13.29
C VAL A 169 -17.03 -4.29 13.35
N ASP A 170 -18.25 -4.81 13.40
CA ASP A 170 -18.57 -6.25 13.45
C ASP A 170 -18.28 -6.99 12.12
N HIS A 171 -18.05 -6.30 10.99
CA HIS A 171 -17.69 -6.94 9.71
C HIS A 171 -16.18 -6.95 9.42
N ILE A 172 -15.31 -6.48 10.34
CA ILE A 172 -13.85 -6.44 10.11
C ILE A 172 -13.24 -7.86 10.06
N ASP A 173 -13.86 -8.84 10.72
CA ASP A 173 -13.39 -10.24 10.73
C ASP A 173 -13.94 -11.10 9.58
N GLU A 174 -14.97 -10.66 8.84
CA GLU A 174 -15.55 -11.44 7.73
C GLU A 174 -14.73 -11.36 6.42
N THR A 175 -13.82 -10.40 6.30
CA THR A 175 -12.94 -10.25 5.13
C THR A 175 -11.58 -10.91 5.29
N ASN A 176 -11.39 -11.80 6.28
CA ASN A 176 -10.14 -12.56 6.44
C ASN A 176 -10.16 -13.82 5.54
N PRO A 177 -9.35 -13.90 4.46
CA PRO A 177 -9.35 -15.05 3.56
C PRO A 177 -8.76 -16.35 4.16
N ASN A 178 -8.48 -16.39 5.47
CA ASN A 178 -7.90 -17.54 6.16
C ASN A 178 -8.90 -18.38 6.97
N GLN A 179 -10.21 -18.17 6.83
CA GLN A 179 -11.19 -19.15 7.29
C GLN A 179 -11.46 -20.17 6.18
N THR A 180 -10.50 -21.07 5.97
CA THR A 180 -10.77 -22.36 5.34
C THR A 180 -10.83 -23.39 6.45
N GLU A 181 -12.02 -23.97 6.64
CA GLU A 181 -12.22 -25.22 7.37
C GLU A 181 -11.31 -26.35 6.86
#